data_AF-A0A5B8VTS9-F1
#
_entry.id   AF-A0A5B8VTS9-F1
#
_cell.length_a   1.000
_cell.length_b   1.000
_cell.length_c   1.000
_cell.angle_alpha   90.00
_cell.angle_beta   90.00
_cell.angle_gamma   90.00
#
_symmetry.space_group_name_H-M   'P 1'
#
loop_
_entity.id
_entity.type
_entity.pdbx_description
1 polymer ?
#
loop_
_entity_poly.entity_id
_entity_poly.type
_entity_poly.pdbx_seq_one_letter_code
_entity_poly.pdbx_strand_id
1 'polypeptide(L)'
;MIVNLNDYGAGTNMRWDTINYATATTSTVICIMAPQNVIEHKAYLLTSDKQQSNELVISHNGNRLEVSMDTLDVFASVVLLLTLRRICRKGMKIRPLL
;
A
#
# COMPACT_ATOMS: atom_id res chain seq x y z
N MET A 1 -3.61 -5.86 0.87
CA MET A 1 -4.09 -4.71 0.07
C MET A 1 -3.00 -4.34 -0.91
N ILE A 2 -3.37 -3.89 -2.11
CA ILE A 2 -2.42 -3.47 -3.14
C ILE A 2 -2.76 -2.03 -3.51
N VAL A 3 -1.75 -1.17 -3.54
CA VAL A 3 -1.85 0.23 -3.99
C VAL A 3 -0.94 0.37 -5.20
N ASN A 4 -1.52 0.73 -6.35
CA ASN A 4 -0.78 0.97 -7.57
C ASN A 4 -0.57 2.48 -7.75
N LEU A 5 0.69 2.86 -7.96
CA LEU A 5 1.12 4.21 -8.24
C LEU A 5 1.56 4.24 -9.70
N ASN A 6 0.97 5.16 -10.45
CA ASN A 6 1.36 5.44 -11.83
C ASN A 6 1.79 6.91 -11.87
N ASP A 7 3.05 7.16 -12.20
CA ASP A 7 3.53 8.52 -12.39
C ASP A 7 3.23 8.98 -13.82
N TYR A 8 2.32 9.93 -13.95
CA TYR A 8 1.99 10.59 -15.22
C TYR A 8 2.85 11.85 -15.46
N GLY A 9 3.79 12.16 -14.56
CA GLY A 9 4.63 13.34 -14.59
C GLY A 9 3.79 14.63 -14.52
N ALA A 10 4.25 15.66 -15.25
CA ALA A 10 3.51 16.92 -15.41
C ALA A 10 2.38 16.83 -16.46
N GLY A 11 2.16 15.65 -17.07
CA GLY A 11 1.14 15.45 -18.07
C GLY A 11 -0.25 15.49 -17.42
N THR A 12 -1.09 16.43 -17.85
CA THR A 12 -2.52 16.47 -17.45
C THR A 12 -3.38 15.53 -18.31
N ASN A 13 -2.79 14.92 -19.34
CA ASN A 13 -3.48 14.05 -20.27
C ASN A 13 -3.49 12.62 -19.70
N MET A 14 -4.60 12.21 -19.08
CA MET A 14 -4.79 10.85 -18.53
C MET A 14 -5.06 9.81 -19.62
N ARG A 15 -4.32 9.89 -20.72
CA ARG A 15 -4.43 9.00 -21.86
C ARG A 15 -3.33 7.94 -21.77
N TRP A 16 -3.74 6.69 -21.90
CA TRP A 16 -2.84 5.53 -21.84
C TRP A 16 -2.03 5.36 -23.13
N ASP A 17 -2.47 5.96 -24.25
CA ASP A 17 -1.88 5.84 -25.58
C ASP A 17 -0.88 6.97 -25.92
N THR A 18 -0.63 7.87 -24.97
CA THR A 18 0.33 8.97 -25.11
C THR A 18 1.61 8.72 -24.30
N ILE A 19 2.76 9.03 -24.90
CA ILE A 19 4.06 8.98 -24.20
C ILE A 19 4.10 10.11 -23.17
N ASN A 20 4.00 9.76 -21.90
CA ASN A 20 4.21 10.69 -20.80
C ASN A 20 5.68 10.69 -20.42
N TYR A 21 6.31 11.86 -20.44
CA TYR A 21 7.66 12.05 -19.91
C TYR A 21 7.56 12.21 -18.38
N ALA A 22 7.35 11.11 -17.66
CA ALA A 22 7.46 11.11 -16.22
C ALA A 22 8.94 11.27 -15.84
N THR A 23 9.26 12.33 -15.11
CA THR A 23 10.58 12.50 -14.50
C THR A 23 10.63 11.64 -13.24
N ALA A 24 11.60 10.72 -13.16
CA ALA A 24 11.82 9.90 -11.96
C ALA A 24 11.80 10.79 -10.70
N THR A 25 10.84 10.54 -9.80
CA THR A 25 10.71 11.35 -8.59
C THR A 25 11.68 10.85 -7.54
N THR A 26 12.50 11.75 -6.99
CA THR A 26 13.41 11.43 -5.88
C THR A 26 12.63 11.44 -4.57
N SER A 27 12.59 10.29 -3.88
CA SER A 27 11.97 10.05 -2.57
C SER A 27 10.51 10.48 -2.44
N THR A 28 9.61 9.50 -2.39
CA THR A 28 8.18 9.74 -2.21
C THR A 28 7.68 9.11 -0.92
N VAL A 29 6.84 9.85 -0.18
CA VAL A 29 6.09 9.31 0.96
C VAL A 29 4.65 9.18 0.55
N ILE A 30 4.10 7.97 0.66
CA ILE A 30 2.67 7.74 0.45
C ILE A 30 1.98 7.50 1.77
N CYS A 31 0.73 7.95 1.85
CA CYS A 31 -0.11 7.81 3.03
C CYS A 31 -1.35 7.01 2.66
N ILE A 32 -1.55 5.89 3.35
CA ILE A 32 -2.62 4.94 3.07
C ILE A 32 -3.51 4.83 4.31
N MET A 33 -4.81 5.03 4.13
CA MET A 33 -5.78 4.82 5.21
C MET A 33 -6.15 3.35 5.29
N ALA A 34 -5.76 2.69 6.39
CA ALA A 34 -6.14 1.31 6.64
C ALA A 34 -7.52 1.23 7.31
N PRO A 35 -8.35 0.22 6.96
CA PRO A 35 -9.57 -0.06 7.70
C PRO A 35 -9.27 -0.35 9.18
N GLN A 36 -10.11 0.14 10.10
CA GLN A 36 -9.87 0.04 11.55
C GLN A 36 -9.77 -1.40 12.10
N ASN A 37 -10.31 -2.37 11.38
CA ASN A 37 -10.34 -3.78 11.76
C ASN A 37 -9.17 -4.60 11.19
N VAL A 38 -8.16 -3.93 10.63
CA VAL A 38 -7.02 -4.60 9.99
C VAL A 38 -5.73 -4.30 10.76
N ILE A 39 -4.79 -5.24 10.73
CA ILE A 39 -3.40 -5.11 11.17
C ILE A 39 -2.52 -5.34 9.96
N GLU A 40 -1.74 -4.35 9.60
CA GLU A 40 -0.59 -4.46 8.73
C GLU A 40 0.57 -5.18 9.41
N HIS A 41 1.21 -6.08 8.67
CA HIS A 41 2.41 -6.78 9.12
C HIS A 41 3.66 -6.27 8.43
N LYS A 42 3.57 -6.13 7.10
CA LYS A 42 4.68 -5.81 6.22
C LYS A 42 4.19 -5.09 4.99
N ALA A 43 5.06 -4.25 4.44
CA ALA A 43 4.86 -3.56 3.18
C ALA A 43 5.99 -3.94 2.24
N TYR A 44 5.68 -4.16 0.97
CA TYR A 44 6.66 -4.44 -0.05
C TYR A 44 6.47 -3.50 -1.24
N LEU A 45 7.58 -3.01 -1.78
CA LEU A 45 7.61 -2.31 -3.06
C LEU A 45 7.90 -3.30 -4.18
N LEU A 46 7.07 -3.26 -5.20
CA LEU A 46 7.28 -3.92 -6.48
C LEU A 46 7.37 -2.84 -7.55
N THR A 47 8.48 -2.80 -8.28
CA THR A 47 8.66 -1.91 -9.42
C THR A 47 8.88 -2.75 -10.68
N SER A 48 8.51 -2.23 -11.86
CA SER A 48 8.60 -2.98 -13.12
C SER A 48 10.04 -3.31 -13.53
N ASP A 49 11.00 -2.52 -13.06
CA ASP A 49 12.43 -2.65 -13.35
C ASP A 49 13.15 -3.65 -12.42
N LYS A 50 12.56 -4.04 -11.29
CA LYS A 50 13.20 -4.91 -10.29
C LYS A 50 12.56 -6.29 -10.25
N GLN A 51 13.39 -7.32 -10.37
CA GLN A 51 12.98 -8.72 -10.17
C GLN A 51 12.72 -9.08 -8.70
N GLN A 52 13.12 -8.24 -7.75
CA GLN A 52 13.00 -8.49 -6.31
C GLN A 52 12.21 -7.38 -5.61
N SER A 53 11.37 -7.79 -4.64
CA SER A 53 10.61 -6.89 -3.79
C SER A 53 11.47 -6.35 -2.64
N ASN A 54 11.40 -5.05 -2.38
CA ASN A 54 12.03 -4.45 -1.19
C ASN A 54 10.99 -4.32 -0.07
N GLU A 55 11.31 -4.82 1.13
CA GLU A 55 10.49 -4.54 2.30
C GLU A 55 10.60 -3.05 2.65
N LEU A 56 9.45 -2.40 2.83
CA LEU A 56 9.35 -0.99 3.15
C LEU A 56 9.13 -0.81 4.64
N VAL A 57 9.71 0.26 5.19
CA VAL A 57 9.42 0.68 6.57
C VAL A 57 8.04 1.32 6.59
N ILE A 58 7.20 0.89 7.54
CA ILE A 58 5.88 1.45 7.79
C ILE A 58 5.94 2.25 9.09
N SER A 59 5.49 3.50 9.04
CA SER A 59 5.15 4.28 10.24
C SER A 59 3.64 4.44 10.38
N HIS A 60 3.16 4.59 11.61
CA HIS A 60 1.74 4.63 11.92
C HIS A 60 1.39 5.94 12.60
N ASN A 61 0.31 6.56 12.13
CA ASN A 61 -0.33 7.69 12.76
C ASN A 61 -1.83 7.41 12.89
N GLY A 62 -2.21 6.69 13.94
CA GLY A 62 -3.56 6.15 14.09
C GLY A 62 -3.84 5.06 13.05
N ASN A 63 -4.85 5.25 12.20
CA ASN A 63 -5.18 4.36 11.08
C ASN A 63 -4.56 4.79 9.74
N ARG A 64 -3.73 5.84 9.75
CA ARG A 64 -2.93 6.26 8.60
C ARG A 64 -1.59 5.53 8.66
N LEU A 65 -1.31 4.77 7.60
CA LEU A 65 -0.03 4.13 7.36
C LEU A 65 0.79 5.04 6.44
N GLU A 66 2.03 5.32 6.82
CA GLU A 66 2.95 6.08 6.00
C GLU A 66 4.08 5.16 5.56
N VAL A 67 4.38 5.22 4.26
CA VAL A 67 5.37 4.35 3.63
C VAL A 67 6.27 5.23 2.77
N SER A 68 7.57 5.18 3.06
CA SER A 68 8.59 5.90 2.30
C SER A 68 9.21 4.98 1.26
N MET A 69 9.42 5.51 0.06
CA MET A 69 10.17 4.84 -1.01
C MET A 69 11.21 5.79 -1.60
N ASP A 70 12.39 5.25 -1.91
CA ASP A 70 13.52 6.05 -2.39
C ASP A 70 13.30 6.62 -3.79
N THR A 71 12.58 5.88 -4.63
CA THR A 71 12.32 6.23 -6.02
C THR A 71 10.93 5.76 -6.44
N LEU A 72 10.19 6.64 -7.11
CA LEU A 72 9.01 6.27 -7.89
C LEU A 72 9.34 6.53 -9.37
N ASP A 73 9.37 5.46 -10.15
CA ASP A 73 9.45 5.53 -11.61
C ASP A 73 8.03 5.54 -12.20
N VAL A 74 7.89 5.29 -13.51
CA VAL A 74 6.59 5.25 -14.22
C VAL A 74 5.53 4.42 -13.48
N PHE A 75 5.92 3.29 -12.90
CA PHE A 75 5.01 2.40 -12.18
C PHE A 75 5.62 1.78 -10.93
N ALA A 76 4.85 1.78 -9.85
CA ALA A 76 5.15 0.98 -8.66
C ALA A 76 3.87 0.42 -8.03
N SER A 77 3.99 -0.76 -7.42
CA SER A 77 2.96 -1.36 -6.58
C SER A 77 3.46 -1.48 -5.16
N VAL A 78 2.69 -0.96 -4.21
CA VAL A 78 2.90 -1.20 -2.78
C VAL A 78 1.93 -2.29 -2.33
N VAL A 79 2.51 -3.40 -1.88
CA VAL A 79 1.75 -4.56 -1.38
C VAL A 79 1.82 -4.57 0.14
N LEU A 80 0.67 -4.35 0.76
CA LEU A 80 0.48 -4.43 2.20
C LEU A 80 -0.04 -5.82 2.57
N LEU A 81 0.72 -6.56 3.38
CA LEU A 81 0.26 -7.79 4.00
C LEU A 81 -0.56 -7.42 5.24
N LEU A 82 -1.83 -7.81 5.18
CA LEU A 82 -2.85 -7.39 6.13
C LEU A 82 -3.53 -8.61 6.75
N THR A 83 -3.76 -8.59 8.05
CA THR A 83 -4.55 -9.57 8.79
C THR A 83 -5.73 -8.89 9.48
N LEU A 84 -6.88 -9.55 9.52
CA LEU A 84 -8.04 -9.05 10.25
C LEU A 84 -7.83 -9.15 11.76
N ARG A 85 -8.09 -8.07 12.49
CA ARG A 85 -8.28 -8.14 13.94
C ARG A 85 -9.50 -8.99 14.22
N ARG A 86 -9.32 -10.17 14.80
CA ARG A 86 -10.43 -10.88 15.43
C ARG A 86 -10.92 -10.03 16.59
N ILE A 87 -12.06 -9.38 16.40
CA ILE A 87 -12.84 -8.86 17.52
C ILE A 87 -13.46 -10.08 18.18
N CYS A 88 -12.74 -10.69 19.12
CA CYS A 88 -13.35 -11.64 20.04
C CYS A 88 -14.42 -10.86 20.81
N ARG A 89 -15.69 -11.02 20.44
CA ARG A 89 -16.80 -10.59 21.28
C ARG A 89 -16.67 -11.39 22.58
N LYS A 90 -16.08 -10.79 23.62
CA LYS A 90 -16.13 -11.33 24.99
C LYS A 90 -17.61 -11.51 25.32
N GLY A 91 -18.07 -12.77 25.39
CA GLY A 91 -19.40 -13.09 25.92
C GLY A 91 -20.28 -14.05 25.12
N MET A 92 -19.88 -14.55 23.94
CA MET A 92 -20.73 -15.52 23.23
C MET A 92 -20.56 -16.93 23.83
N LYS A 93 -21.32 -17.21 24.90
CA LYS A 93 -21.52 -18.58 25.41
C LYS A 93 -22.20 -19.39 24.32
N ILE A 94 -21.44 -20.28 23.68
CA ILE A 94 -22.00 -21.33 22.82
C ILE A 94 -22.77 -22.27 23.73
N ARG A 95 -24.11 -22.26 23.65
CA ARG A 95 -24.91 -23.34 24.25
C ARG A 95 -24.80 -24.54 23.32
N PRO A 96 -24.45 -25.74 23.82
CA PRO A 96 -24.61 -26.95 23.03
C PRO A 96 -26.10 -27.12 22.72
N LEU A 97 -26.41 -27.35 21.45
CA LEU A 97 -27.72 -27.85 21.04
C LEU A 97 -27.83 -29.26 21.61
N LEU A 98 -28.70 -29.41 22.60
CA LEU A 98 -29.28 -30.69 22.99
C LEU A 98 -30.14 -31.22 21.84
#